data_AF-A0A8H6WQN5-F1
#
_entry.id   AF-A0A8H6WQN5-F1
#
_cell.length_a   1.000
_cell.length_b   1.000
_cell.length_c   1.000
_cell.angle_alpha   90.00
_cell.angle_beta   90.00
_cell.angle_gamma   90.00
#
_symmetry.space_group_name_H-M   'P 1'
#
loop_
_entity.id
_entity.type
_entity.pdbx_description
1 polymer ?
#
loop_
_entity_poly.entity_id
_entity_poly.type
_entity_poly.pdbx_seq_one_letter_code
_entity_poly.pdbx_strand_id
1 'polypeptide(L)'
;MNLLDLAPELVLACVDALDDFADIRSLLRVGNRHLHALLTSSIAVRYRAYLDHAKLQENSHVLSTTLLADRLDAAKGTMTRWMSFNPISRHTITVDFASSGIYDLCGDYYFLGDAPQADTGISNSLRFIATSDPDAEWQVIDVGKPIIDFGLAIEEHDLIAVVTCATPENTSERTLDVQLLCFSTAAPHPQAAKSELHLQTNKVTGMRPSISLEVVGRTLAVSVIYWAEESRDNDILYFFDWRTGNQIMPQMYASDGGFTFVTPELLLIPNGHEPALDLICIPPADTKTTELLPIHTLRLPELQFPCQIFALQCRGDPNPRTSSFPYTTSGPGSRARPAARFLPNPTQSILYFAFSTGSPLSDVTHEHVFVIPRAAFAASVLPLLSALDPGVGADISWLDWGRYHARFLDATSMSRHYITTTVGTRLVAIAPDARVKAAPIRLLYFNENVVEAHKHVLDMPGGMTEMPTATLTVVPPDDLSAPPHFSSLESFTEAVASLVPYVEIESKEKFSFDAVIVNNENIIGVNFDGNNVSSLEVLYFG
;
A
#
# COMPACT_ATOMS: atom_id res chain seq x y z
N MET A 1 -21.80 -20.50 -38.12
CA MET A 1 -22.35 -20.41 -36.75
C MET A 1 -21.79 -19.16 -36.15
N ASN A 2 -22.64 -18.18 -35.89
CA ASN A 2 -22.31 -16.90 -35.26
C ASN A 2 -22.43 -17.05 -33.73
N LEU A 3 -21.77 -16.20 -32.96
CA LEU A 3 -21.86 -16.19 -31.48
C LEU A 3 -23.31 -16.08 -31.00
N LEU A 4 -24.12 -15.29 -31.72
CA LEU A 4 -25.55 -15.09 -31.41
C LEU A 4 -26.44 -16.27 -31.82
N ASP A 5 -25.90 -17.27 -32.51
CA ASP A 5 -26.61 -18.52 -32.81
C ASP A 5 -26.48 -19.53 -31.65
N LEU A 6 -25.63 -19.24 -30.65
CA LEU A 6 -25.46 -20.08 -29.47
C LEU A 6 -26.62 -19.89 -28.48
N ALA A 7 -26.87 -20.91 -27.65
CA ALA A 7 -27.78 -20.79 -26.53
C ALA A 7 -27.29 -19.71 -25.53
N PRO A 8 -28.19 -18.96 -24.88
CA PRO A 8 -27.82 -17.89 -23.95
C PRO A 8 -26.82 -18.32 -22.87
N GLU A 9 -26.95 -19.54 -22.36
CA GLU A 9 -26.09 -20.12 -21.34
C GLU A 9 -24.65 -20.32 -21.85
N LEU A 10 -24.48 -20.70 -23.12
CA LEU A 10 -23.16 -20.85 -23.75
C LEU A 10 -22.50 -19.49 -23.97
N VAL A 11 -23.28 -18.47 -24.38
CA VAL A 11 -22.77 -17.10 -24.50
C VAL A 11 -22.28 -16.60 -23.15
N LEU A 12 -23.06 -16.80 -22.08
CA LEU A 12 -22.68 -16.41 -20.73
C LEU A 12 -21.45 -17.17 -20.23
N ALA A 13 -21.32 -18.48 -20.52
CA ALA A 13 -20.13 -19.25 -20.18
C ALA A 13 -18.87 -18.73 -20.90
N CYS A 14 -18.99 -18.35 -22.18
CA CYS A 14 -17.89 -17.72 -22.91
C CYS A 14 -17.49 -16.37 -22.31
N VAL A 15 -18.48 -15.57 -21.87
CA VAL A 15 -18.24 -14.26 -21.24
C VAL A 15 -17.59 -14.44 -19.86
N ASP A 16 -18.01 -15.44 -19.10
CA ASP A 16 -17.46 -15.73 -17.78
C ASP A 16 -16.00 -16.18 -17.86
N ALA A 17 -15.61 -16.83 -18.96
CA ALA A 17 -14.24 -17.23 -19.24
C ALA A 17 -13.31 -16.09 -19.69
N LEU A 18 -13.82 -14.86 -19.88
CA LEU A 18 -12.98 -13.68 -20.12
C LEU A 18 -12.35 -13.25 -18.79
N ASP A 19 -11.04 -13.03 -18.76
CA ASP A 19 -10.33 -12.63 -17.53
C ASP A 19 -10.57 -11.14 -17.21
N ASP A 20 -10.48 -10.27 -18.22
CA ASP A 20 -10.62 -8.82 -18.06
C ASP A 20 -12.08 -8.36 -18.27
N PHE A 21 -12.58 -7.55 -17.32
CA PHE A 21 -13.88 -6.92 -17.46
C PHE A 21 -13.92 -5.89 -18.62
N ALA A 22 -12.77 -5.37 -19.08
CA ALA A 22 -12.66 -4.53 -20.27
C ALA A 22 -13.23 -5.22 -21.52
N ASP A 23 -13.06 -6.53 -21.66
CA ASP A 23 -13.63 -7.29 -22.78
C ASP A 23 -15.15 -7.38 -22.68
N ILE A 24 -15.67 -7.59 -21.46
CA ILE A 24 -17.12 -7.60 -21.19
C ILE A 24 -17.73 -6.23 -21.47
N ARG A 25 -17.06 -5.14 -21.09
CA ARG A 25 -17.48 -3.77 -21.44
C ARG A 25 -17.51 -3.55 -22.94
N SER A 26 -16.54 -4.11 -23.66
CA SER A 26 -16.51 -4.04 -25.12
C SER A 26 -17.70 -4.77 -25.74
N LEU A 27 -18.05 -5.95 -25.24
CA LEU A 27 -19.25 -6.70 -25.66
C LEU A 27 -20.55 -5.92 -25.40
N LEU A 28 -20.67 -5.26 -24.25
CA LEU A 28 -21.81 -4.41 -23.93
C LEU A 28 -21.96 -3.20 -24.89
N ARG A 29 -20.86 -2.76 -25.52
CA ARG A 29 -20.80 -1.62 -26.45
C ARG A 29 -20.99 -1.99 -27.93
N VAL A 30 -21.05 -3.27 -28.29
CA VAL A 30 -21.24 -3.73 -29.69
C VAL A 30 -22.57 -3.24 -30.31
N GLY A 31 -23.52 -2.75 -29.50
CA GLY A 31 -24.80 -2.21 -29.98
C GLY A 31 -25.83 -3.29 -30.34
N ASN A 32 -25.57 -4.56 -29.99
CA ASN A 32 -26.52 -5.64 -30.15
C ASN A 32 -27.48 -5.71 -28.94
N ARG A 33 -28.77 -5.48 -29.18
CA ARG A 33 -29.80 -5.45 -28.12
C ARG A 33 -29.97 -6.78 -27.38
N HIS A 34 -29.90 -7.90 -28.10
CA HIS A 34 -30.07 -9.22 -27.50
C HIS A 34 -28.90 -9.55 -26.57
N LEU A 35 -27.67 -9.37 -27.05
CA LEU A 35 -26.47 -9.55 -26.23
C LEU A 35 -26.47 -8.61 -25.03
N HIS A 36 -26.82 -7.34 -25.23
CA HIS A 36 -26.91 -6.37 -24.14
C HIS A 36 -27.93 -6.81 -23.07
N ALA A 37 -29.14 -7.22 -23.47
CA ALA A 37 -30.16 -7.71 -22.55
C ALA A 37 -29.72 -8.98 -21.82
N LEU A 38 -29.06 -9.91 -22.52
CA LEU A 38 -28.53 -11.14 -21.94
C LEU A 38 -27.46 -10.86 -20.88
N LEU A 39 -26.47 -10.02 -21.21
CA LEU A 39 -25.39 -9.67 -20.30
C LEU A 39 -25.89 -8.89 -19.09
N THR A 40 -26.76 -7.90 -19.29
CA THR A 40 -27.27 -7.05 -18.20
C THR A 40 -28.26 -7.76 -17.28
N SER A 41 -28.92 -8.83 -17.74
CA SER A 41 -29.80 -9.65 -16.90
C SER A 41 -29.06 -10.72 -16.10
N SER A 42 -27.84 -11.09 -16.49
CA SER A 42 -27.01 -12.07 -15.77
C SER A 42 -26.50 -11.53 -14.45
N ILE A 43 -26.76 -12.25 -13.35
CA ILE A 43 -26.24 -11.89 -12.02
C ILE A 43 -24.72 -11.96 -11.96
N ALA A 44 -24.09 -12.92 -12.65
CA ALA A 44 -22.64 -13.06 -12.70
C ALA A 44 -21.98 -11.86 -13.36
N VAL A 45 -22.51 -11.41 -14.50
CA VAL A 45 -22.00 -10.22 -15.21
C VAL A 45 -22.20 -8.96 -14.37
N ARG A 46 -23.37 -8.79 -13.75
CA ARG A 46 -23.64 -7.66 -12.85
C ARG A 46 -22.71 -7.64 -11.64
N TYR A 47 -22.41 -8.81 -11.09
CA TYR A 47 -21.49 -8.94 -9.96
C TYR A 47 -20.06 -8.58 -10.35
N ARG A 48 -19.54 -9.13 -11.46
CA ARG A 48 -18.23 -8.75 -11.99
C ARG A 48 -18.12 -7.27 -12.34
N ALA A 49 -19.18 -6.70 -12.94
CA ALA A 49 -19.26 -5.27 -13.22
C ALA A 49 -19.17 -4.42 -11.95
N TYR A 50 -19.82 -4.88 -10.88
CA TYR A 50 -19.76 -4.19 -9.60
C TYR A 50 -18.35 -4.25 -8.98
N LEU A 51 -17.69 -5.41 -9.00
CA LEU A 51 -16.32 -5.55 -8.50
C LEU A 51 -15.33 -4.68 -9.28
N ASP A 52 -15.41 -4.66 -10.62
CA ASP A 52 -14.60 -3.76 -11.47
C ASP A 52 -14.84 -2.30 -11.11
N HIS A 53 -16.11 -1.90 -10.97
CA HIS A 53 -16.49 -0.54 -10.64
C HIS A 53 -15.99 -0.11 -9.24
N ALA A 54 -16.10 -1.01 -8.26
CA ALA A 54 -15.65 -0.79 -6.88
C ALA A 54 -14.12 -0.97 -6.69
N LYS A 55 -13.40 -1.42 -7.72
CA LYS A 55 -11.97 -1.76 -7.68
C LYS A 55 -11.66 -2.83 -6.64
N LEU A 56 -12.53 -3.83 -6.53
CA LEU A 56 -12.44 -4.94 -5.60
C LEU A 56 -12.16 -6.26 -6.33
N GLN A 57 -11.63 -7.23 -5.58
CA GLN A 57 -11.50 -8.62 -5.95
C GLN A 57 -12.26 -9.49 -4.94
N GLU A 58 -12.85 -10.58 -5.43
CA GLU A 58 -13.50 -11.55 -4.56
C GLU A 58 -12.46 -12.39 -3.81
N ASN A 59 -12.63 -12.56 -2.50
CA ASN A 59 -11.95 -13.64 -1.78
C ASN A 59 -12.74 -14.95 -1.95
N SER A 60 -12.43 -15.68 -3.02
CA SER A 60 -13.15 -16.89 -3.42
C SER A 60 -13.12 -17.99 -2.36
N HIS A 61 -12.09 -18.03 -1.50
CA HIS A 61 -12.02 -18.98 -0.39
C HIS A 61 -13.16 -18.77 0.61
N VAL A 62 -13.41 -17.51 1.00
CA VAL A 62 -14.44 -17.14 1.98
C VAL A 62 -15.84 -17.25 1.36
N LEU A 63 -15.97 -16.91 0.07
CA LEU A 63 -17.28 -16.79 -0.58
C LEU A 63 -17.69 -18.01 -1.41
N SER A 64 -16.86 -19.05 -1.51
CA SER A 64 -17.10 -20.24 -2.35
C SER A 64 -18.48 -20.87 -2.20
N THR A 65 -19.06 -20.85 -1.00
CA THR A 65 -20.37 -21.42 -0.67
C THR A 65 -21.52 -20.42 -0.70
N THR A 66 -21.25 -19.13 -0.91
CA THR A 66 -22.24 -18.05 -0.92
C THR A 66 -22.84 -17.88 -2.33
N LEU A 67 -24.15 -17.62 -2.44
CA LEU A 67 -24.80 -17.38 -3.73
C LEU A 67 -24.35 -16.03 -4.33
N LEU A 68 -24.19 -15.95 -5.66
CA LEU A 68 -23.74 -14.72 -6.34
C LEU A 68 -24.60 -13.49 -6.03
N ALA A 69 -25.91 -13.67 -5.83
CA ALA A 69 -26.80 -12.57 -5.45
C ALA A 69 -26.42 -12.00 -4.07
N ASP A 70 -26.23 -12.88 -3.08
CA ASP A 70 -25.82 -12.50 -1.72
C ASP A 70 -24.41 -11.89 -1.72
N ARG A 71 -23.50 -12.37 -2.58
CA ARG A 71 -22.17 -11.76 -2.75
C ARG A 71 -22.25 -10.34 -3.29
N LEU A 72 -23.08 -10.10 -4.30
CA LEU A 72 -23.30 -8.75 -4.84
C LEU A 72 -23.91 -7.82 -3.79
N ASP A 73 -24.90 -8.29 -3.04
CA ASP A 73 -25.54 -7.50 -1.99
C ASP A 73 -24.57 -7.21 -0.84
N ALA A 74 -23.72 -8.16 -0.46
CA ALA A 74 -22.65 -7.95 0.52
C ALA A 74 -21.65 -6.89 0.04
N ALA A 75 -21.16 -7.00 -1.20
CA ALA A 75 -20.20 -6.04 -1.77
C ALA A 75 -20.77 -4.61 -1.80
N LYS A 76 -22.05 -4.48 -2.19
CA LYS A 76 -22.78 -3.22 -2.14
C LYS A 76 -22.93 -2.68 -0.73
N GLY A 77 -23.31 -3.54 0.22
CA GLY A 77 -23.44 -3.18 1.62
C GLY A 77 -22.13 -2.63 2.19
N THR A 78 -21.01 -3.29 1.92
CA THR A 78 -19.66 -2.83 2.29
C THR A 78 -19.40 -1.44 1.75
N MET A 79 -19.57 -1.25 0.44
CA MET A 79 -19.34 0.06 -0.18
C MET A 79 -20.22 1.16 0.42
N THR A 80 -21.51 0.89 0.62
CA THR A 80 -22.43 1.85 1.25
C THR A 80 -21.96 2.24 2.66
N ARG A 81 -21.46 1.29 3.46
CA ARG A 81 -20.94 1.57 4.80
C ARG A 81 -19.69 2.44 4.79
N TRP A 82 -18.74 2.15 3.90
CA TRP A 82 -17.57 3.01 3.69
C TRP A 82 -17.97 4.41 3.25
N MET A 83 -18.85 4.52 2.23
CA MET A 83 -19.30 5.80 1.69
C MET A 83 -20.07 6.65 2.70
N SER A 84 -20.75 6.03 3.66
CA SER A 84 -21.51 6.74 4.71
C SER A 84 -20.76 6.86 6.03
N PHE A 85 -19.54 6.35 6.16
CA PHE A 85 -18.83 6.23 7.43
C PHE A 85 -19.68 5.55 8.52
N ASN A 86 -20.25 4.38 8.21
CA ASN A 86 -21.14 3.66 9.10
C ASN A 86 -20.61 2.24 9.41
N PRO A 87 -19.67 2.09 10.36
CA PRO A 87 -19.11 0.79 10.71
C PRO A 87 -20.18 -0.15 11.29
N ILE A 88 -20.04 -1.45 11.04
CA ILE A 88 -20.89 -2.52 11.57
C ILE A 88 -20.70 -2.67 13.07
N SER A 89 -19.44 -2.64 13.52
CA SER A 89 -19.07 -2.82 14.91
C SER A 89 -17.85 -1.99 15.26
N ARG A 90 -17.65 -1.85 16.58
CA ARG A 90 -16.55 -1.11 17.18
C ARG A 90 -16.06 -1.87 18.40
N HIS A 91 -14.77 -2.06 18.52
CA HIS A 91 -14.16 -2.73 19.67
C HIS A 91 -12.75 -2.20 19.92
N THR A 92 -12.21 -2.48 21.10
CA THR A 92 -10.88 -2.03 21.52
C THR A 92 -9.99 -3.24 21.79
N ILE A 93 -8.78 -3.20 21.23
CA ILE A 93 -7.71 -4.16 21.49
C ILE A 93 -6.71 -3.48 22.42
N THR A 94 -6.47 -4.07 23.59
CA THR A 94 -5.44 -3.60 24.51
C THR A 94 -4.10 -4.23 24.19
N VAL A 95 -3.02 -3.45 24.30
CA VAL A 95 -1.64 -3.94 24.20
C VAL A 95 -1.08 -4.08 25.61
N ASP A 96 -0.92 -5.32 26.08
CA ASP A 96 -0.48 -5.64 27.45
C ASP A 96 1.00 -6.07 27.53
N PHE A 97 1.75 -5.83 26.46
CA PHE A 97 3.18 -6.12 26.34
C PHE A 97 3.95 -4.87 25.92
N ALA A 98 5.28 -4.89 26.07
CA ALA A 98 6.13 -3.80 25.64
C ALA A 98 6.29 -3.86 24.11
N SER A 99 5.52 -3.04 23.39
CA SER A 99 5.68 -2.91 21.95
C SER A 99 7.02 -2.27 21.58
N SER A 100 7.54 -2.58 20.40
CA SER A 100 8.56 -1.74 19.75
C SER A 100 7.92 -0.80 18.72
N GLY A 101 8.77 -0.04 18.03
CA GLY A 101 8.33 0.83 16.94
C GLY A 101 8.07 0.12 15.60
N ILE A 102 8.27 -1.20 15.49
CA ILE A 102 8.02 -1.94 14.24
C ILE A 102 6.62 -2.53 14.23
N TYR A 103 5.90 -2.32 13.13
CA TYR A 103 4.52 -2.72 12.93
C TYR A 103 4.24 -2.84 11.44
N ASP A 104 3.23 -3.61 11.07
CA ASP A 104 2.70 -3.63 9.69
C ASP A 104 1.26 -4.18 9.67
N LEU A 105 0.60 -4.02 8.54
CA LEU A 105 -0.75 -4.51 8.26
C LEU A 105 -0.73 -5.40 7.02
N CYS A 106 -1.39 -6.56 7.10
CA CYS A 106 -1.65 -7.38 5.91
C CYS A 106 -2.98 -8.12 6.09
N GLY A 107 -3.90 -7.92 5.14
CA GLY A 107 -5.23 -8.48 5.24
C GLY A 107 -6.04 -7.85 6.38
N ASP A 108 -6.50 -8.67 7.30
CA ASP A 108 -7.18 -8.28 8.54
C ASP A 108 -6.26 -8.35 9.77
N TYR A 109 -4.96 -8.62 9.59
CA TYR A 109 -4.01 -8.75 10.69
C TYR A 109 -3.24 -7.47 10.96
N TYR A 110 -3.11 -7.11 12.24
CA TYR A 110 -2.18 -6.09 12.73
C TYR A 110 -0.99 -6.75 13.42
N PHE A 111 0.23 -6.42 12.99
CA PHE A 111 1.47 -6.93 13.54
C PHE A 111 2.20 -5.84 14.33
N LEU A 112 2.85 -6.24 15.41
CA LEU A 112 3.60 -5.36 16.30
C LEU A 112 4.80 -6.12 16.87
N GLY A 113 5.98 -5.51 16.88
CA GLY A 113 7.15 -6.10 17.53
C GLY A 113 7.00 -6.13 19.05
N ASP A 114 7.36 -7.25 19.69
CA ASP A 114 7.38 -7.40 21.15
C ASP A 114 8.83 -7.29 21.64
N ALA A 115 9.08 -6.23 22.40
CA ALA A 115 10.37 -5.85 22.97
C ALA A 115 10.33 -5.93 24.51
N PRO A 116 10.40 -7.15 25.09
CA PRO A 116 10.31 -7.34 26.54
C PRO A 116 11.41 -6.62 27.33
N GLN A 117 12.52 -6.29 26.67
CA GLN A 117 13.60 -5.46 27.18
C GLN A 117 13.41 -4.01 26.70
N ALA A 118 12.57 -3.27 27.41
CA ALA A 118 12.18 -1.90 27.08
C ALA A 118 13.38 -0.92 26.98
N ASP A 119 14.49 -1.22 27.64
CA ASP A 119 15.73 -0.45 27.61
C ASP A 119 16.47 -0.51 26.26
N THR A 120 16.37 -1.64 25.56
CA THR A 120 17.02 -1.83 24.26
C THR A 120 16.12 -1.49 23.08
N GLY A 121 14.80 -1.53 23.29
CA GLY A 121 13.80 -1.42 22.22
C GLY A 121 13.96 -2.50 21.12
N ILE A 122 14.66 -3.60 21.41
CA ILE A 122 14.87 -4.71 20.47
C ILE A 122 13.68 -5.64 20.54
N SER A 123 13.02 -5.86 19.41
CA SER A 123 12.05 -6.94 19.30
C SER A 123 12.75 -8.26 19.08
N ASN A 124 12.34 -9.30 19.78
CA ASN A 124 12.79 -10.69 19.53
C ASN A 124 11.67 -11.57 18.98
N SER A 125 10.43 -11.07 19.01
CA SER A 125 9.26 -11.75 18.50
C SER A 125 8.29 -10.75 17.88
N LEU A 126 7.43 -11.25 17.01
CA LEU A 126 6.31 -10.49 16.47
C LEU A 126 5.03 -10.96 17.16
N ARG A 127 4.17 -10.01 17.52
CA ARG A 127 2.80 -10.28 17.93
C ARG A 127 1.84 -9.84 16.85
N PHE A 128 0.77 -10.59 16.67
CA PHE A 128 -0.26 -10.23 15.72
C PHE A 128 -1.65 -10.59 16.22
N ILE A 129 -2.66 -9.92 15.67
CA ILE A 129 -4.06 -10.10 16.03
C ILE A 129 -4.95 -9.87 14.80
N ALA A 130 -6.04 -10.64 14.68
CA ALA A 130 -7.07 -10.40 13.68
C ALA A 130 -7.94 -9.23 14.14
N THR A 131 -7.92 -8.14 13.39
CA THR A 131 -8.66 -6.91 13.71
C THR A 131 -10.16 -7.01 13.37
N SER A 132 -10.55 -7.96 12.52
CA SER A 132 -11.95 -8.21 12.16
C SER A 132 -12.73 -8.97 13.24
N ASP A 133 -12.04 -9.64 14.17
CA ASP A 133 -12.62 -10.50 15.20
C ASP A 133 -12.46 -9.84 16.59
N PRO A 134 -13.56 -9.37 17.23
CA PRO A 134 -13.50 -8.72 18.53
C PRO A 134 -13.04 -9.65 19.67
N ASP A 135 -13.11 -10.96 19.46
CA ASP A 135 -12.70 -11.98 20.43
C ASP A 135 -11.31 -12.54 20.12
N ALA A 136 -10.59 -11.99 19.13
CA ALA A 136 -9.25 -12.43 18.80
C ALA A 136 -8.24 -12.15 19.93
N GLU A 137 -7.32 -13.09 20.11
CA GLU A 137 -6.21 -12.96 21.05
C GLU A 137 -4.90 -12.68 20.32
N TRP A 138 -3.99 -11.96 20.98
CA TRP A 138 -2.63 -11.77 20.49
C TRP A 138 -1.90 -13.10 20.36
N GLN A 139 -1.43 -13.40 19.15
CA GLN A 139 -0.59 -14.54 18.85
C GLN A 139 0.86 -14.12 18.72
N VAL A 140 1.79 -15.04 19.00
CA VAL A 140 3.24 -14.78 18.99
C VAL A 140 3.92 -15.57 17.87
N ILE A 141 4.90 -14.94 17.23
CA ILE A 141 5.89 -15.56 16.36
C ILE A 141 7.26 -15.28 16.97
N ASP A 142 7.83 -16.31 17.59
CA ASP A 142 9.20 -16.24 18.10
C ASP A 142 10.18 -16.43 16.93
N VAL A 143 11.00 -15.41 16.68
CA VAL A 143 11.99 -15.39 15.60
C VAL A 143 13.34 -15.92 16.10
N GLY A 144 13.54 -15.99 17.41
CA GLY A 144 14.78 -16.47 18.04
C GLY A 144 16.00 -15.57 17.83
N LYS A 145 15.86 -14.42 17.16
CA LYS A 145 16.91 -13.43 16.92
C LYS A 145 16.35 -12.01 17.05
N PRO A 146 17.20 -11.01 17.40
CA PRO A 146 16.85 -9.61 17.33
C PRO A 146 16.30 -9.23 15.95
N ILE A 147 15.12 -8.64 15.93
CA ILE A 147 14.40 -8.17 14.74
C ILE A 147 14.71 -6.68 14.56
N ILE A 148 15.11 -6.31 13.34
CA ILE A 148 15.17 -4.90 12.93
C ILE A 148 13.85 -4.48 12.33
N ASP A 149 13.32 -5.26 11.39
CA ASP A 149 12.04 -5.00 10.71
C ASP A 149 11.49 -6.26 10.04
N PHE A 150 10.29 -6.19 9.47
CA PHE A 150 9.66 -7.29 8.75
C PHE A 150 8.73 -6.77 7.65
N GLY A 151 8.38 -7.65 6.71
CA GLY A 151 7.43 -7.37 5.63
C GLY A 151 6.58 -8.59 5.33
N LEU A 152 5.38 -8.34 4.82
CA LEU A 152 4.29 -9.30 4.77
C LEU A 152 3.85 -9.58 3.33
N ALA A 153 3.70 -10.87 3.00
CA ALA A 153 2.99 -11.34 1.80
C ALA A 153 2.06 -12.49 2.17
N ILE A 154 1.27 -12.30 3.23
CA ILE A 154 0.38 -13.33 3.79
C ILE A 154 -0.69 -13.72 2.76
N GLU A 155 -1.32 -12.73 2.12
CA GLU A 155 -2.39 -12.98 1.15
C GLU A 155 -1.92 -13.66 -0.13
N GLU A 156 -0.72 -13.33 -0.62
CA GLU A 156 -0.18 -13.92 -1.87
C GLU A 156 0.50 -15.27 -1.59
N HIS A 157 1.25 -15.38 -0.48
CA HIS A 157 2.22 -16.46 -0.28
C HIS A 157 2.21 -17.09 1.12
N ASP A 158 1.40 -16.63 2.07
CA ASP A 158 1.49 -17.07 3.47
C ASP A 158 2.92 -16.85 4.04
N LEU A 159 3.58 -15.76 3.62
CA LEU A 159 5.00 -15.47 3.88
C LEU A 159 5.17 -14.23 4.78
N ILE A 160 6.09 -14.35 5.73
CA ILE A 160 6.67 -13.26 6.51
C ILE A 160 8.18 -13.26 6.24
N ALA A 161 8.71 -12.14 5.77
CA ALA A 161 10.14 -11.93 5.67
C ALA A 161 10.60 -11.05 6.83
N VAL A 162 11.49 -11.56 7.68
CA VAL A 162 11.95 -10.87 8.91
C VAL A 162 13.43 -10.56 8.80
N VAL A 163 13.81 -9.29 8.90
CA VAL A 163 15.21 -8.89 8.93
C VAL A 163 15.72 -8.95 10.35
N THR A 164 16.73 -9.78 10.55
CA THR A 164 17.33 -10.04 11.85
C THR A 164 18.76 -9.53 11.92
N CYS A 165 19.22 -9.27 13.14
CA CYS A 165 20.55 -8.75 13.42
C CYS A 165 21.23 -9.62 14.46
N ALA A 166 22.36 -10.22 14.10
CA ALA A 166 23.23 -10.94 15.02
C ALA A 166 24.56 -10.22 15.20
N THR A 167 25.07 -10.19 16.42
CA THR A 167 26.45 -9.81 16.73
C THR A 167 27.10 -11.02 17.38
N PRO A 168 27.92 -11.78 16.64
CA PRO A 168 28.62 -12.93 17.20
C PRO A 168 29.44 -12.54 18.44
N GLU A 169 29.52 -13.44 19.42
CA GLU A 169 30.33 -13.20 20.62
C GLU A 169 31.80 -12.95 20.24
N ASN A 170 32.39 -11.89 20.79
CA ASN A 170 33.78 -11.48 20.57
C ASN A 170 34.12 -10.94 19.17
N THR A 171 33.13 -10.56 18.36
CA THR A 171 33.38 -9.79 17.13
C THR A 171 32.83 -8.37 17.25
N SER A 172 33.47 -7.44 16.53
CA SER A 172 32.92 -6.11 16.29
C SER A 172 32.10 -6.07 15.00
N GLU A 173 31.57 -7.23 14.57
CA GLU A 173 30.83 -7.37 13.31
C GLU A 173 29.36 -7.66 13.60
N ARG A 174 28.50 -7.07 12.78
CA ARG A 174 27.05 -7.27 12.78
C ARG A 174 26.66 -7.90 11.46
N THR A 175 25.95 -9.02 11.55
CA THR A 175 25.41 -9.75 10.41
C THR A 175 23.92 -9.43 10.31
N LEU A 176 23.48 -9.09 9.10
CA LEU A 176 22.09 -8.87 8.74
C LEU A 176 21.62 -10.00 7.82
N ASP A 177 20.51 -10.63 8.20
CA ASP A 177 19.93 -11.76 7.47
C ASP A 177 18.40 -11.63 7.40
N VAL A 178 17.80 -12.10 6.31
CA VAL A 178 16.33 -12.22 6.17
C VAL A 178 15.90 -13.65 6.46
N GLN A 179 15.08 -13.85 7.47
CA GLN A 179 14.40 -15.12 7.73
C GLN A 179 13.06 -15.18 7.01
N LEU A 180 12.80 -16.28 6.31
CA LEU A 180 11.56 -16.51 5.56
C LEU A 180 10.69 -17.51 6.33
N LEU A 181 9.60 -17.01 6.93
CA LEU A 181 8.68 -17.77 7.76
C LEU A 181 7.33 -17.93 7.08
N CYS A 182 6.69 -19.08 7.28
CA CYS A 182 5.30 -19.30 6.89
C CYS A 182 4.38 -18.74 7.98
N PHE A 183 3.54 -17.77 7.64
CA PHE A 183 2.65 -17.11 8.61
C PHE A 183 1.77 -18.15 9.31
N SER A 184 1.15 -19.07 8.56
CA SER A 184 0.21 -20.02 9.13
C SER A 184 0.83 -21.06 10.08
N THR A 185 2.14 -21.28 10.04
CA THR A 185 2.84 -22.30 10.86
C THR A 185 3.91 -21.72 11.77
N ALA A 186 4.31 -20.46 11.58
CA ALA A 186 5.50 -19.83 12.17
C ALA A 186 6.83 -20.57 11.93
N ALA A 187 6.84 -21.60 11.07
CA ALA A 187 8.03 -22.37 10.71
C ALA A 187 8.72 -21.77 9.46
N PRO A 188 9.95 -22.19 9.13
CA PRO A 188 10.57 -21.84 7.85
C PRO A 188 9.64 -22.10 6.67
N HIS A 189 9.57 -21.14 5.74
CA HIS A 189 8.59 -21.19 4.66
C HIS A 189 8.83 -22.39 3.72
N PRO A 190 7.83 -23.26 3.47
CA PRO A 190 8.05 -24.54 2.78
C PRO A 190 8.44 -24.40 1.30
N GLN A 191 8.13 -23.26 0.68
CA GLN A 191 8.54 -22.96 -0.71
C GLN A 191 9.92 -22.31 -0.82
N ALA A 192 10.56 -21.94 0.30
CA ALA A 192 11.87 -21.33 0.30
C ALA A 192 12.96 -22.42 0.35
N ALA A 193 13.80 -22.50 -0.67
CA ALA A 193 14.94 -23.42 -0.72
C ALA A 193 15.99 -23.08 0.35
N LYS A 194 16.05 -21.81 0.76
CA LYS A 194 16.85 -21.32 1.89
C LYS A 194 15.91 -20.57 2.82
N SER A 195 15.86 -20.96 4.08
CA SER A 195 15.06 -20.28 5.11
C SER A 195 15.65 -18.94 5.54
N GLU A 196 16.93 -18.72 5.26
CA GLU A 196 17.68 -17.53 5.64
C GLU A 196 18.49 -17.01 4.45
N LEU A 197 18.40 -15.71 4.18
CA LEU A 197 19.10 -15.01 3.11
C LEU A 197 20.05 -13.97 3.71
N HIS A 198 21.34 -14.09 3.41
CA HIS A 198 22.34 -13.15 3.90
C HIS A 198 22.28 -11.82 3.13
N LEU A 199 22.26 -10.69 3.86
CA LEU A 199 22.34 -9.35 3.28
C LEU A 199 23.77 -8.83 3.30
N GLN A 200 24.30 -8.60 4.50
CA GLN A 200 25.64 -8.05 4.70
C GLN A 200 26.20 -8.32 6.10
N THR A 201 27.52 -8.25 6.22
CA THR A 201 28.25 -8.28 7.48
C THR A 201 29.15 -7.04 7.55
N ASN A 202 28.85 -6.15 8.49
CA ASN A 202 29.54 -4.86 8.61
C ASN A 202 30.10 -4.69 10.03
N LYS A 203 31.13 -3.86 10.17
CA LYS A 203 31.61 -3.47 11.50
C LYS A 203 30.50 -2.71 12.25
N VAL A 204 30.39 -2.93 13.55
CA VAL A 204 29.49 -2.20 14.44
C VAL A 204 30.03 -0.78 14.59
N THR A 205 29.63 0.12 13.70
CA THR A 205 30.11 1.51 13.68
C THR A 205 29.01 2.53 14.00
N GLY A 206 27.82 2.11 14.43
CA GLY A 206 26.79 3.09 14.77
C GLY A 206 25.41 2.52 15.09
N MET A 207 24.40 3.32 14.75
CA MET A 207 22.98 3.03 14.97
C MET A 207 22.49 1.81 14.19
N ARG A 208 21.29 1.34 14.50
CA ARG A 208 20.63 0.30 13.70
C ARG A 208 20.26 0.89 12.33
N PRO A 209 20.40 0.13 11.24
CA PRO A 209 19.89 0.59 9.96
C PRO A 209 18.37 0.66 9.99
N SER A 210 17.81 1.55 9.17
CA SER A 210 16.42 1.45 8.74
C SER A 210 16.31 0.38 7.67
N ILE A 211 15.24 -0.40 7.71
CA ILE A 211 14.95 -1.41 6.71
C ILE A 211 13.65 -1.01 6.02
N SER A 212 13.57 -1.26 4.72
CA SER A 212 12.30 -1.37 4.01
C SER A 212 12.32 -2.64 3.20
N LEU A 213 11.23 -3.41 3.22
CA LEU A 213 11.14 -4.61 2.42
C LEU A 213 9.73 -4.84 1.89
N GLU A 214 9.66 -5.34 0.67
CA GLU A 214 8.40 -5.71 0.03
C GLU A 214 8.59 -7.04 -0.69
N VAL A 215 7.53 -7.84 -0.71
CA VAL A 215 7.49 -9.11 -1.43
C VAL A 215 6.38 -9.05 -2.47
N VAL A 216 6.76 -9.29 -3.73
CA VAL A 216 5.84 -9.29 -4.87
C VAL A 216 6.13 -10.50 -5.76
N GLY A 217 5.18 -11.43 -5.82
CA GLY A 217 5.39 -12.70 -6.51
C GLY A 217 6.66 -13.39 -5.99
N ARG A 218 7.62 -13.66 -6.88
CA ARG A 218 8.90 -14.28 -6.50
C ARG A 218 9.95 -13.31 -5.99
N THR A 219 9.74 -12.01 -6.18
CA THR A 219 10.73 -10.99 -5.86
C THR A 219 10.58 -10.55 -4.41
N LEU A 220 11.67 -10.61 -3.65
CA LEU A 220 11.85 -9.94 -2.37
C LEU A 220 12.86 -8.81 -2.58
N ALA A 221 12.40 -7.57 -2.39
CA ALA A 221 13.27 -6.40 -2.38
C ALA A 221 13.55 -5.98 -0.92
N VAL A 222 14.79 -5.63 -0.60
CA VAL A 222 15.20 -5.19 0.75
C VAL A 222 16.14 -3.99 0.63
N SER A 223 15.76 -2.85 1.18
CA SER A 223 16.61 -1.67 1.33
C SER A 223 17.17 -1.65 2.75
N VAL A 224 18.47 -1.43 2.86
CA VAL A 224 19.16 -1.21 4.14
C VAL A 224 19.76 0.19 4.11
N ILE A 225 19.38 1.05 5.05
CA ILE A 225 19.86 2.44 5.13
C ILE A 225 20.48 2.73 6.49
N TYR A 226 21.69 3.26 6.52
CA TYR A 226 22.34 3.76 7.71
C TYR A 226 22.32 5.30 7.72
N TRP A 227 21.72 5.86 8.77
CA TRP A 227 21.64 7.31 8.93
C TRP A 227 22.98 8.00 9.25
N ALA A 228 23.99 7.24 9.67
CA ALA A 228 25.33 7.76 9.93
C ALA A 228 26.11 7.89 8.63
N GLU A 229 26.67 9.07 8.35
CA GLU A 229 27.43 9.38 7.13
C GLU A 229 28.56 8.37 6.87
N GLU A 230 29.30 8.00 7.92
CA GLU A 230 30.40 7.02 7.85
C GLU A 230 29.96 5.60 7.43
N SER A 231 28.66 5.32 7.45
CA SER A 231 28.10 3.99 7.15
C SER A 231 27.30 3.97 5.84
N ARG A 232 27.20 5.10 5.12
CA ARG A 232 26.43 5.24 3.86
C ARG A 232 26.91 4.34 2.73
N ASP A 233 28.17 3.91 2.74
CA ASP A 233 28.69 2.92 1.79
C ASP A 233 27.99 1.56 1.91
N ASN A 234 27.27 1.32 3.00
CA ASN A 234 26.49 0.10 3.26
C ASN A 234 24.99 0.30 2.99
N ASP A 235 24.60 1.44 2.39
CA ASP A 235 23.23 1.71 2.00
C ASP A 235 22.93 0.97 0.69
N ILE A 236 22.37 -0.24 0.83
CA ILE A 236 22.22 -1.19 -0.28
C ILE A 236 20.77 -1.64 -0.43
N LEU A 237 20.33 -1.69 -1.69
CA LEU A 237 19.10 -2.33 -2.14
C LEU A 237 19.42 -3.69 -2.75
N TYR A 238 18.76 -4.71 -2.21
CA TYR A 238 18.89 -6.11 -2.60
C TYR A 238 17.62 -6.60 -3.28
N PHE A 239 17.80 -7.49 -4.26
CA PHE A 239 16.70 -8.19 -4.94
C PHE A 239 16.96 -9.69 -4.94
N PHE A 240 16.08 -10.46 -4.31
CA PHE A 240 16.16 -11.91 -4.23
C PHE A 240 14.92 -12.56 -4.84
N ASP A 241 15.14 -13.71 -5.49
CA ASP A 241 14.08 -14.69 -5.67
C ASP A 241 13.95 -15.46 -4.37
N TRP A 242 12.98 -15.10 -3.53
CA TRP A 242 12.88 -15.64 -2.17
C TRP A 242 12.66 -17.16 -2.14
N ARG A 243 12.12 -17.75 -3.22
CA ARG A 243 11.93 -19.19 -3.32
C ARG A 243 13.25 -19.93 -3.54
N THR A 244 14.16 -19.38 -4.34
CA THR A 244 15.44 -20.03 -4.62
C THR A 244 16.57 -19.52 -3.74
N GLY A 245 16.40 -18.35 -3.12
CA GLY A 245 17.42 -17.62 -2.39
C GLY A 245 18.57 -17.16 -3.27
N ASN A 246 18.32 -16.95 -4.57
CA ASN A 246 19.28 -16.39 -5.52
C ASN A 246 19.01 -14.90 -5.69
N GLN A 247 20.08 -14.14 -5.92
CA GLN A 247 19.97 -12.73 -6.26
C GLN A 247 19.47 -12.58 -7.71
N ILE A 248 18.51 -11.68 -7.93
CA ILE A 248 17.86 -11.45 -9.24
C ILE A 248 18.73 -10.53 -10.12
N MET A 249 19.27 -9.47 -9.52
CA MET A 249 20.09 -8.45 -10.19
C MET A 249 21.16 -7.91 -9.24
N PRO A 250 22.23 -7.26 -9.73
CA PRO A 250 23.28 -6.70 -8.87
C PRO A 250 22.73 -5.77 -7.78
N GLN A 251 23.45 -5.69 -6.66
CA GLN A 251 23.13 -4.77 -5.56
C GLN A 251 23.16 -3.34 -6.08
N MET A 252 22.25 -2.50 -5.57
CA MET A 252 22.16 -1.10 -5.94
C MET A 252 22.35 -0.24 -4.70
N TYR A 253 22.86 0.98 -4.87
CA TYR A 253 22.89 1.94 -3.77
C TYR A 253 21.46 2.36 -3.45
N ALA A 254 21.12 2.31 -2.17
CA ALA A 254 19.87 2.83 -1.66
C ALA A 254 20.11 4.26 -1.16
N SER A 255 19.30 5.22 -1.59
CA SER A 255 19.48 6.63 -1.21
C SER A 255 18.47 7.09 -0.15
N ASP A 256 17.36 6.37 0.01
CA ASP A 256 16.34 6.65 1.02
C ASP A 256 15.71 5.36 1.57
N GLY A 257 14.93 5.52 2.64
CA GLY A 257 14.42 4.45 3.49
C GLY A 257 13.18 3.72 3.00
N GLY A 258 12.67 3.93 1.78
CA GLY A 258 11.44 3.29 1.30
C GLY A 258 11.43 3.03 -0.21
N PHE A 259 10.52 2.18 -0.68
CA PHE A 259 10.21 1.95 -2.10
C PHE A 259 8.83 1.31 -2.22
N THR A 260 8.26 1.30 -3.42
CA THR A 260 6.98 0.63 -3.67
C THR A 260 6.94 0.02 -5.06
N PHE A 261 6.29 -1.13 -5.21
CA PHE A 261 6.04 -1.72 -6.52
C PHE A 261 4.87 -1.01 -7.23
N VAL A 262 5.06 -0.72 -8.51
CA VAL A 262 4.05 -0.19 -9.44
C VAL A 262 3.40 -1.34 -10.20
N THR A 263 4.23 -2.25 -10.72
CA THR A 263 3.86 -3.57 -11.24
C THR A 263 4.85 -4.59 -10.66
N PRO A 264 4.64 -5.90 -10.82
CA PRO A 264 5.61 -6.89 -10.33
C PRO A 264 7.03 -6.73 -10.91
N GLU A 265 7.15 -6.10 -12.07
CA GLU A 265 8.40 -5.85 -12.80
C GLU A 265 8.85 -4.39 -12.72
N LEU A 266 8.15 -3.51 -12.01
CA LEU A 266 8.48 -2.08 -11.96
C LEU A 266 8.45 -1.56 -10.52
N LEU A 267 9.62 -1.18 -10.03
CA LEU A 267 9.82 -0.59 -8.72
C LEU A 267 9.97 0.92 -8.82
N LEU A 268 9.38 1.65 -7.89
CA LEU A 268 9.51 3.10 -7.74
C LEU A 268 10.21 3.41 -6.42
N ILE A 269 11.28 4.19 -6.48
CA ILE A 269 12.18 4.47 -5.37
C ILE A 269 12.35 5.98 -5.22
N PRO A 270 12.19 6.55 -4.03
CA PRO A 270 12.68 7.88 -3.69
C PRO A 270 14.15 8.07 -4.06
N ASN A 271 14.49 9.17 -4.72
CA ASN A 271 15.89 9.55 -4.90
C ASN A 271 16.31 10.49 -3.75
N GLY A 272 17.16 10.02 -2.84
CA GLY A 272 17.65 10.82 -1.71
C GLY A 272 18.68 11.89 -2.07
N HIS A 273 19.18 11.92 -3.31
CA HIS A 273 20.19 12.88 -3.77
C HIS A 273 19.60 14.04 -4.57
N GLU A 274 18.49 13.80 -5.26
CA GLU A 274 17.84 14.76 -6.15
C GLU A 274 16.33 14.75 -5.88
N PRO A 275 15.60 15.87 -6.08
CA PRO A 275 14.15 15.90 -5.92
C PRO A 275 13.48 15.10 -7.06
N ALA A 276 13.49 13.78 -6.95
CA ALA A 276 13.03 12.85 -7.98
C ALA A 276 12.61 11.50 -7.40
N LEU A 277 11.95 10.70 -8.24
CA LEU A 277 11.68 9.28 -8.01
C LEU A 277 12.33 8.46 -9.12
N ASP A 278 13.06 7.43 -8.76
CA ASP A 278 13.71 6.52 -9.68
C ASP A 278 12.84 5.29 -9.95
N LEU A 279 12.70 4.93 -11.22
CA LEU A 279 12.03 3.74 -11.71
C LEU A 279 13.07 2.69 -12.09
N ILE A 280 12.88 1.49 -11.55
CA ILE A 280 13.72 0.33 -11.83
C ILE A 280 12.87 -0.78 -12.41
N CYS A 281 13.21 -1.21 -13.62
CA CYS A 281 12.65 -2.42 -14.20
C CYS A 281 13.33 -3.62 -13.54
N ILE A 282 12.57 -4.52 -12.92
CA ILE A 282 13.07 -5.75 -12.32
C ILE A 282 12.96 -6.86 -13.36
N PRO A 283 14.05 -7.57 -13.69
CA PRO A 283 13.97 -8.66 -14.64
C PRO A 283 13.18 -9.82 -14.02
N PRO A 284 12.56 -10.68 -14.85
CA PRO A 284 11.94 -11.91 -14.36
C PRO A 284 12.90 -12.70 -13.47
N ALA A 285 12.40 -13.28 -12.37
CA ALA A 285 13.23 -13.96 -11.36
C ALA A 285 14.03 -15.17 -11.90
N ASP A 286 13.69 -15.71 -13.06
CA ASP A 286 14.43 -16.77 -13.76
C ASP A 286 15.55 -16.24 -14.67
N THR A 287 15.58 -14.93 -14.91
CA THR A 287 16.54 -14.24 -15.75
C THR A 287 17.64 -13.65 -14.87
N LYS A 288 18.82 -14.26 -14.87
CA LYS A 288 19.99 -13.68 -14.21
C LYS A 288 20.56 -12.56 -15.07
N THR A 289 20.50 -11.34 -14.59
CA THR A 289 21.27 -10.22 -15.15
C THR A 289 22.54 -9.98 -14.33
N THR A 290 23.65 -9.74 -15.01
CA THR A 290 24.89 -9.25 -14.39
C THR A 290 25.06 -7.74 -14.58
N GLU A 291 24.21 -7.13 -15.41
CA GLU A 291 24.27 -5.70 -15.73
C GLU A 291 23.21 -4.95 -14.92
N LEU A 292 23.59 -3.75 -14.46
CA LEU A 292 22.66 -2.81 -13.85
C LEU A 292 21.69 -2.33 -14.94
N LEU A 293 20.41 -2.45 -14.66
CA LEU A 293 19.38 -1.99 -15.57
C LEU A 293 19.31 -0.45 -15.54
N PRO A 294 18.90 0.19 -16.64
CA PRO A 294 18.71 1.62 -16.67
C PRO A 294 17.73 2.06 -15.60
N ILE A 295 18.09 3.15 -14.92
CA ILE A 295 17.21 3.84 -13.98
C ILE A 295 16.55 4.97 -14.75
N HIS A 296 15.21 5.06 -14.68
CA HIS A 296 14.49 6.21 -15.23
C HIS A 296 14.12 7.14 -14.09
N THR A 297 14.53 8.40 -14.16
CA THR A 297 14.35 9.40 -13.12
C THR A 297 13.14 10.27 -13.45
N LEU A 298 12.19 10.33 -12.52
CA LEU A 298 10.98 11.13 -12.57
C LEU A 298 11.16 12.34 -11.67
N ARG A 299 11.38 13.53 -12.24
CA ARG A 299 11.59 14.75 -11.47
C ARG A 299 10.34 15.13 -10.68
N LEU A 300 10.52 15.44 -9.40
CA LEU A 300 9.51 16.13 -8.58
C LEU A 300 9.53 17.63 -8.94
N PRO A 301 8.54 18.42 -8.47
CA PRO A 301 8.53 19.86 -8.72
C PRO A 301 9.81 20.52 -8.22
N GLU A 302 10.34 21.47 -9.00
CA GLU A 302 11.55 22.19 -8.66
C GLU A 302 11.38 22.97 -7.34
N LEU A 303 12.37 22.86 -6.46
CA LEU A 303 12.40 23.53 -5.16
C LEU A 303 13.00 24.92 -5.23
N GLN A 304 12.47 25.84 -4.44
CA GLN A 304 13.06 27.17 -4.27
C GLN A 304 14.42 27.06 -3.60
N PHE A 305 15.46 27.71 -4.14
CA PHE A 305 16.76 27.75 -3.48
C PHE A 305 16.68 28.49 -2.13
N PRO A 306 17.22 27.93 -1.01
CA PRO A 306 18.06 26.73 -0.90
C PRO A 306 17.33 25.51 -0.28
N CYS A 307 16.03 25.35 -0.55
CA CYS A 307 15.24 24.22 -0.05
C CYS A 307 15.71 22.88 -0.62
N GLN A 308 15.57 21.84 0.20
CA GLN A 308 15.90 20.45 -0.11
C GLN A 308 14.78 19.53 0.39
N ILE A 309 14.72 18.30 -0.15
CA ILE A 309 13.84 17.23 0.32
C ILE A 309 14.53 16.46 1.44
N PHE A 310 13.77 16.08 2.45
CA PHE A 310 14.18 15.21 3.55
C PHE A 310 13.13 14.14 3.81
N ALA A 311 13.59 12.98 4.28
CA ALA A 311 12.75 11.89 4.79
C ALA A 311 11.63 11.45 3.82
N LEU A 312 11.98 11.15 2.56
CA LEU A 312 10.98 10.78 1.56
C LEU A 312 10.61 9.30 1.73
N GLN A 313 9.39 9.07 2.18
CA GLN A 313 8.82 7.75 2.39
C GLN A 313 7.74 7.46 1.37
N CYS A 314 7.55 6.18 1.05
CA CYS A 314 6.47 5.75 0.18
C CYS A 314 5.89 4.41 0.60
N ARG A 315 4.65 4.15 0.18
CA ARG A 315 3.95 2.88 0.38
C ARG A 315 2.94 2.65 -0.73
N GLY A 316 2.71 1.40 -1.11
CA GLY A 316 1.62 1.03 -2.00
C GLY A 316 0.98 -0.28 -1.62
N ASP A 317 -0.13 -0.23 -0.87
CA ASP A 317 -0.82 -1.42 -0.37
C ASP A 317 -2.21 -1.59 -1.00
N PRO A 318 -2.66 -2.81 -1.34
CA PRO A 318 -1.86 -4.04 -1.40
C PRO A 318 -0.84 -4.00 -2.52
N ASN A 319 0.26 -4.73 -2.39
CA ASN A 319 1.25 -4.90 -3.46
C ASN A 319 0.67 -5.54 -4.73
N PRO A 320 1.16 -5.18 -5.93
CA PRO A 320 0.74 -5.83 -7.16
C PRO A 320 1.02 -7.34 -7.09
N ARG A 321 0.18 -8.17 -7.73
CA ARG A 321 0.29 -9.63 -7.66
C ARG A 321 0.64 -10.21 -9.01
N THR A 322 1.46 -11.26 -9.02
CA THR A 322 1.83 -12.00 -10.25
C THR A 322 0.82 -13.09 -10.60
N SER A 323 0.03 -13.53 -9.63
CA SER A 323 -0.97 -14.58 -9.80
C SER A 323 -2.35 -14.10 -9.35
N SER A 324 -3.38 -14.55 -10.07
CA SER A 324 -4.78 -14.20 -9.82
C SER A 324 -5.39 -14.93 -8.61
N PHE A 325 -4.66 -15.83 -7.95
CA PHE A 325 -5.21 -16.64 -6.87
C PHE A 325 -4.30 -16.74 -5.64
N PRO A 326 -4.84 -16.49 -4.43
CA PRO A 326 -4.09 -16.65 -3.18
C PRO A 326 -3.68 -18.11 -2.96
N TYR A 327 -2.53 -18.30 -2.34
CA TYR A 327 -1.97 -19.60 -1.98
C TYR A 327 -3.00 -20.48 -1.22
N THR A 328 -3.14 -21.74 -1.65
CA THR A 328 -4.13 -22.70 -1.13
C THR A 328 -3.50 -23.75 -0.20
N THR A 329 -2.91 -23.37 0.93
CA THR A 329 -2.58 -24.33 2.00
C THR A 329 -3.74 -24.52 2.97
N SER A 330 -4.47 -25.62 2.85
CA SER A 330 -5.45 -26.11 3.84
C SER A 330 -4.82 -27.23 4.68
N GLY A 331 -3.74 -26.90 5.39
CA GLY A 331 -3.08 -27.83 6.30
C GLY A 331 -3.82 -27.93 7.65
N PRO A 332 -3.93 -29.12 8.26
CA PRO A 332 -4.39 -29.25 9.64
C PRO A 332 -3.49 -28.44 10.59
N GLY A 333 -4.06 -27.57 11.43
CA GLY A 333 -3.32 -26.70 12.35
C GLY A 333 -2.82 -25.38 11.76
N SER A 334 -3.17 -25.08 10.51
CA SER A 334 -2.91 -23.78 9.87
C SER A 334 -3.71 -22.68 10.57
N ARG A 335 -3.07 -21.55 10.90
CA ARG A 335 -3.76 -20.35 11.42
C ARG A 335 -4.85 -19.89 10.43
N ALA A 336 -5.88 -19.22 10.96
CA ALA A 336 -6.98 -18.73 10.15
C ALA A 336 -6.47 -17.81 9.02
N ARG A 337 -7.06 -17.92 7.83
CA ARG A 337 -6.76 -17.02 6.71
C ARG A 337 -7.47 -15.67 6.91
N PRO A 338 -7.07 -14.62 6.17
CA PRO A 338 -7.81 -13.37 6.17
C PRO A 338 -9.29 -13.61 5.92
N ALA A 339 -10.12 -13.13 6.84
CA ALA A 339 -11.56 -13.34 6.82
C ALA A 339 -12.28 -12.41 5.82
N ALA A 340 -11.54 -11.42 5.29
CA ALA A 340 -12.11 -10.39 4.44
C ALA A 340 -12.76 -10.98 3.19
N ARG A 341 -14.02 -10.59 2.94
CA ARG A 341 -14.82 -11.14 1.82
C ARG A 341 -14.41 -10.56 0.49
N PHE A 342 -14.03 -9.28 0.51
CA PHE A 342 -13.60 -8.52 -0.66
C PHE A 342 -12.25 -7.90 -0.37
N LEU A 343 -11.33 -8.08 -1.31
CA LEU A 343 -9.98 -7.53 -1.23
C LEU A 343 -9.89 -6.33 -2.18
N PRO A 344 -9.12 -5.28 -1.85
CA PRO A 344 -8.82 -4.25 -2.82
C PRO A 344 -8.07 -4.85 -4.01
N ASN A 345 -8.39 -4.42 -5.23
CA ASN A 345 -7.63 -4.83 -6.41
C ASN A 345 -6.24 -4.16 -6.37
N PRO A 346 -5.15 -4.92 -6.25
CA PRO A 346 -3.82 -4.33 -6.09
C PRO A 346 -3.38 -3.48 -7.28
N THR A 347 -3.73 -3.87 -8.51
CA THR A 347 -3.37 -3.08 -9.69
C THR A 347 -4.02 -1.71 -9.72
N GLN A 348 -5.13 -1.55 -9.00
CA GLN A 348 -5.94 -0.34 -8.97
C GLN A 348 -5.69 0.51 -7.72
N SER A 349 -4.76 0.13 -6.85
CA SER A 349 -4.50 0.87 -5.62
C SER A 349 -3.87 2.25 -5.87
N ILE A 350 -3.73 3.04 -4.82
CA ILE A 350 -2.89 4.23 -4.82
C ILE A 350 -1.50 3.92 -4.29
N LEU A 351 -0.53 4.68 -4.76
CA LEU A 351 0.79 4.83 -4.15
C LEU A 351 0.76 6.10 -3.29
N TYR A 352 1.32 6.03 -2.10
CA TYR A 352 1.41 7.12 -1.14
C TYR A 352 2.86 7.56 -0.99
N PHE A 353 3.08 8.87 -0.95
CA PHE A 353 4.38 9.48 -0.72
C PHE A 353 4.25 10.57 0.33
N ALA A 354 5.19 10.59 1.28
CA ALA A 354 5.31 11.61 2.30
C ALA A 354 6.76 12.10 2.37
N PHE A 355 6.97 13.40 2.47
CA PHE A 355 8.30 13.97 2.65
C PHE A 355 8.22 15.35 3.27
N SER A 356 9.38 15.84 3.73
CA SER A 356 9.53 17.21 4.20
C SER A 356 10.40 17.99 3.23
N THR A 357 10.14 19.29 3.08
CA THR A 357 11.07 20.23 2.44
C THR A 357 11.53 21.27 3.43
N GLY A 358 12.77 21.72 3.35
CA GLY A 358 13.25 22.80 4.20
C GLY A 358 14.54 23.38 3.67
N SER A 359 14.87 24.59 4.09
CA SER A 359 16.16 25.20 3.81
C SER A 359 17.15 24.81 4.92
N PRO A 360 18.35 24.30 4.61
CA PRO A 360 19.39 24.07 5.62
C PRO A 360 19.81 25.35 6.39
N LEU A 361 19.40 26.52 5.90
CA LEU A 361 19.66 27.82 6.51
C LEU A 361 18.53 28.28 7.45
N SER A 362 17.43 27.53 7.55
CA SER A 362 16.29 27.85 8.40
C SER A 362 15.77 26.61 9.13
N ASP A 363 15.31 26.78 10.36
CA ASP A 363 14.65 25.68 11.10
C ASP A 363 13.20 25.40 10.65
N VAL A 364 12.76 25.99 9.52
CA VAL A 364 11.41 25.81 9.00
C VAL A 364 11.39 24.67 8.00
N THR A 365 10.59 23.65 8.31
CA THR A 365 10.25 22.57 7.39
C THR A 365 8.77 22.65 7.01
N HIS A 366 8.48 22.26 5.77
CA HIS A 366 7.14 22.07 5.24
C HIS A 366 6.94 20.60 4.95
N GLU A 367 5.74 20.11 5.26
CA GLU A 367 5.40 18.71 5.08
C GLU A 367 4.54 18.55 3.84
N HIS A 368 4.77 17.47 3.13
CA HIS A 368 4.14 17.17 1.86
C HIS A 368 3.67 15.73 1.86
N VAL A 369 2.46 15.55 1.33
CA VAL A 369 1.92 14.23 1.00
C VAL A 369 1.42 14.31 -0.42
N PHE A 370 1.71 13.30 -1.23
CA PHE A 370 0.98 13.11 -2.47
C PHE A 370 0.66 11.64 -2.72
N VAL A 371 -0.36 11.41 -3.56
CA VAL A 371 -0.77 10.07 -3.96
C VAL A 371 -0.80 9.93 -5.47
N ILE A 372 -0.58 8.70 -5.96
CA ILE A 372 -0.62 8.36 -7.38
C ILE A 372 -1.57 7.16 -7.59
N PRO A 373 -2.61 7.25 -8.44
CA PRO A 373 -3.38 6.07 -8.84
C PRO A 373 -2.49 5.12 -9.66
N ARG A 374 -2.16 3.95 -9.09
CA ARG A 374 -1.16 3.01 -9.61
C ARG A 374 -1.46 2.59 -11.05
N ALA A 375 -2.69 2.18 -11.34
CA ALA A 375 -3.07 1.72 -12.69
C ALA A 375 -2.88 2.82 -13.75
N ALA A 376 -3.34 4.03 -13.47
CA ALA A 376 -3.25 5.15 -14.39
C ALA A 376 -1.79 5.54 -14.65
N PHE A 377 -0.97 5.52 -13.60
CA PHE A 377 0.45 5.78 -13.68
C PHE A 377 1.22 4.69 -14.44
N ALA A 378 0.96 3.41 -14.15
CA ALA A 378 1.56 2.31 -14.89
C ALA A 378 1.21 2.39 -16.39
N ALA A 379 -0.05 2.67 -16.71
CA ALA A 379 -0.53 2.79 -18.08
C ALA A 379 0.11 3.95 -18.86
N SER A 380 0.53 5.02 -18.19
CA SER A 380 1.21 6.15 -18.84
C SER A 380 2.71 5.96 -18.94
N VAL A 381 3.34 5.38 -17.92
CA VAL A 381 4.80 5.21 -17.85
C VAL A 381 5.29 4.04 -18.70
N LEU A 382 4.62 2.88 -18.67
CA LEU A 382 5.10 1.68 -19.37
C LEU A 382 5.31 1.89 -20.89
N PRO A 383 4.41 2.57 -21.63
CA PRO A 383 4.64 2.87 -23.04
C PRO A 383 5.84 3.81 -23.26
N LEU A 384 6.06 4.77 -22.36
CA LEU A 384 7.22 5.66 -22.43
C LEU A 384 8.51 4.86 -22.26
N LEU A 385 8.57 3.99 -21.25
CA LEU A 385 9.74 3.14 -21.01
C LEU A 385 10.04 2.21 -22.20
N SER A 386 9.00 1.65 -22.81
CA SER A 386 9.13 0.75 -23.96
C SER A 386 9.63 1.44 -25.23
N ALA A 387 9.50 2.77 -25.32
CA ALA A 387 9.92 3.56 -26.47
C ALA A 387 11.38 4.06 -26.37
N LEU A 388 12.01 3.92 -25.20
CA LEU A 388 13.38 4.36 -24.96
C LEU A 388 14.40 3.34 -25.48
N ASP A 389 15.59 3.83 -25.83
CA ASP A 389 16.70 2.97 -26.22
C ASP A 389 17.11 2.06 -25.05
N PRO A 390 17.20 0.74 -25.26
CA PRO A 390 17.67 -0.18 -24.23
C PRO A 390 19.04 0.26 -23.72
N GLY A 391 19.18 0.38 -22.40
CA GLY A 391 20.44 0.79 -21.77
C GLY A 391 20.51 2.28 -21.41
N VAL A 392 19.57 3.12 -21.85
CA VAL A 392 19.58 4.56 -21.56
C VAL A 392 18.46 4.90 -20.57
N GLY A 393 18.84 5.41 -19.40
CA GLY A 393 17.91 5.98 -18.44
C GLY A 393 17.24 7.24 -19.00
N ALA A 394 15.96 7.43 -18.72
CA ALA A 394 15.27 8.67 -19.06
C ALA A 394 15.22 9.61 -17.86
N ASP A 395 15.30 10.91 -18.10
CA ASP A 395 15.06 11.95 -17.12
C ASP A 395 13.78 12.69 -17.54
N ILE A 396 12.69 12.48 -16.80
CA ILE A 396 11.32 12.89 -17.16
C ILE A 396 10.89 14.02 -16.22
N SER A 397 10.54 15.17 -16.79
CA SER A 397 10.16 16.36 -16.01
C SER A 397 8.83 16.17 -15.27
N TRP A 398 8.61 16.87 -14.16
CA TRP A 398 7.35 16.87 -13.42
C TRP A 398 6.13 17.20 -14.32
N LEU A 399 6.31 18.13 -15.27
CA LEU A 399 5.26 18.52 -16.21
C LEU A 399 4.85 17.38 -17.16
N ASP A 400 5.75 16.45 -17.45
CA ASP A 400 5.46 15.35 -18.37
C ASP A 400 4.74 14.19 -17.69
N TRP A 401 5.04 13.91 -16.40
CA TRP A 401 4.45 12.78 -15.68
C TRP A 401 3.56 13.20 -14.50
N GLY A 402 4.01 14.10 -13.64
CA GLY A 402 3.41 14.34 -12.32
C GLY A 402 2.01 14.96 -12.35
N ARG A 403 1.82 16.02 -13.14
CA ARG A 403 0.58 16.83 -13.14
C ARG A 403 -0.70 16.01 -13.36
N TYR A 404 -0.65 14.95 -14.16
CA TYR A 404 -1.83 14.13 -14.51
C TYR A 404 -2.00 12.89 -13.64
N HIS A 405 -0.98 12.55 -12.85
CA HIS A 405 -0.92 11.27 -12.16
C HIS A 405 -0.78 11.41 -10.65
N ALA A 406 -0.53 12.62 -10.13
CA ALA A 406 -0.38 12.87 -8.70
C ALA A 406 -1.48 13.77 -8.13
N ARG A 407 -1.78 13.56 -6.84
CA ARG A 407 -2.55 14.49 -5.99
C ARG A 407 -1.76 14.85 -4.75
N PHE A 408 -1.33 16.11 -4.65
CA PHE A 408 -0.83 16.65 -3.39
C PHE A 408 -1.99 16.88 -2.41
N LEU A 409 -1.72 16.57 -1.14
CA LEU A 409 -2.63 16.68 -0.01
C LEU A 409 -2.03 17.60 1.05
N ASP A 410 -2.90 18.26 1.82
CA ASP A 410 -2.48 19.10 2.93
C ASP A 410 -1.99 18.22 4.10
N ALA A 411 -0.67 18.00 4.15
CA ALA A 411 -0.02 17.21 5.18
C ALA A 411 -0.18 17.80 6.59
N THR A 412 -0.47 19.10 6.74
CA THR A 412 -0.65 19.74 8.05
C THR A 412 -1.94 19.27 8.74
N SER A 413 -2.88 18.76 7.94
CA SER A 413 -4.16 18.22 8.42
C SER A 413 -4.14 16.71 8.70
N MET A 414 -2.97 16.06 8.60
CA MET A 414 -2.82 14.61 8.65
C MET A 414 -1.76 14.17 9.67
N SER A 415 -2.11 13.29 10.59
CA SER A 415 -1.17 12.61 11.47
C SER A 415 -0.16 11.81 10.64
N ARG A 416 1.12 11.91 11.01
CA ARG A 416 2.27 11.33 10.28
C ARG A 416 2.97 10.22 11.05
N HIS A 417 2.37 9.75 12.14
CA HIS A 417 2.96 8.68 12.94
C HIS A 417 3.14 7.38 12.15
N TYR A 418 2.29 7.13 11.15
CA TYR A 418 2.28 5.90 10.37
C TYR A 418 2.10 6.14 8.87
N ILE A 419 2.74 5.28 8.07
CA ILE A 419 2.59 5.25 6.60
C ILE A 419 1.50 4.27 6.15
N THR A 420 1.01 3.40 7.03
CA THR A 420 -0.05 2.41 6.76
C THR A 420 -1.45 3.04 6.78
N THR A 421 -1.56 4.22 6.18
CA THR A 421 -2.79 5.04 6.07
C THR A 421 -3.53 4.79 4.77
N THR A 422 -3.03 3.90 3.91
CA THR A 422 -3.61 3.59 2.60
C THR A 422 -3.86 2.10 2.42
N VAL A 423 -4.96 1.77 1.72
CA VAL A 423 -5.27 0.41 1.28
C VAL A 423 -6.18 0.44 0.05
N GLY A 424 -5.72 -0.17 -1.03
CA GLY A 424 -6.39 -0.09 -2.32
C GLY A 424 -6.50 1.37 -2.77
N THR A 425 -7.71 1.82 -3.06
CA THR A 425 -8.00 3.19 -3.52
C THR A 425 -8.34 4.16 -2.38
N ARG A 426 -8.16 3.76 -1.12
CA ARG A 426 -8.54 4.53 0.07
C ARG A 426 -7.31 5.04 0.80
N LEU A 427 -7.42 6.25 1.33
CA LEU A 427 -6.51 6.83 2.30
C LEU A 427 -7.34 7.29 3.52
N VAL A 428 -6.86 7.04 4.73
CA VAL A 428 -7.44 7.57 5.96
C VAL A 428 -6.52 8.58 6.61
N ALA A 429 -7.09 9.60 7.23
CA ALA A 429 -6.35 10.61 7.97
C ALA A 429 -7.12 11.09 9.19
N ILE A 430 -6.37 11.59 10.16
CA ILE A 430 -6.88 12.32 11.32
C ILE A 430 -5.94 13.48 11.59
N ALA A 431 -6.42 14.57 12.20
CA ALA A 431 -5.57 15.72 12.50
C ALA A 431 -4.38 15.33 13.43
N PRO A 432 -3.18 15.92 13.27
CA PRO A 432 -2.02 15.59 14.11
C PRO A 432 -2.25 15.85 15.61
N ASP A 433 -3.11 16.80 15.96
CA ASP A 433 -3.43 17.19 17.33
C ASP A 433 -4.69 16.50 17.89
N ALA A 434 -5.20 15.47 17.19
CA ALA A 434 -6.47 14.81 17.51
C ALA A 434 -6.55 14.29 18.95
N ARG A 435 -5.43 13.83 19.52
CA ARG A 435 -5.38 13.39 20.91
C ARG A 435 -5.68 14.52 21.91
N VAL A 436 -5.19 15.72 21.64
CA VAL A 436 -5.45 16.90 22.49
C VAL A 436 -6.82 17.50 22.19
N LYS A 437 -7.20 17.49 20.91
CA LYS A 437 -8.44 18.06 20.41
C LYS A 437 -9.09 17.07 19.46
N ALA A 438 -10.07 16.32 19.97
CA ALA A 438 -10.79 15.31 19.20
C ALA A 438 -11.16 15.83 17.79
N ALA A 439 -10.82 15.07 16.77
CA ALA A 439 -10.93 15.45 15.37
C ALA A 439 -11.72 14.38 14.58
N PRO A 440 -12.40 14.76 13.50
CA PRO A 440 -13.03 13.78 12.64
C PRO A 440 -11.97 12.94 11.92
N ILE A 441 -12.33 11.71 11.58
CA ILE A 441 -11.58 10.88 10.63
C ILE A 441 -12.00 11.29 9.22
N ARG A 442 -11.00 11.47 8.36
CA ARG A 442 -11.18 11.76 6.95
C ARG A 442 -10.82 10.52 6.14
N LEU A 443 -11.73 10.08 5.28
CA LEU A 443 -11.53 9.01 4.31
C LEU A 443 -11.50 9.63 2.91
N LEU A 444 -10.35 9.56 2.25
CA LEU A 444 -10.16 10.03 0.89
C LEU A 444 -10.20 8.84 -0.04
N TYR A 445 -11.13 8.86 -0.99
CA TYR A 445 -11.43 7.74 -1.88
C TYR A 445 -11.13 8.10 -3.34
N PHE A 446 -10.05 7.52 -3.87
CA PHE A 446 -9.48 7.80 -5.20
C PHE A 446 -10.02 6.86 -6.30
N ASN A 447 -11.21 6.28 -6.10
CA ASN A 447 -11.85 5.48 -7.14
C ASN A 447 -12.58 6.41 -8.13
N GLU A 448 -12.13 6.45 -9.39
CA GLU A 448 -12.66 7.35 -10.41
C GLU A 448 -14.16 7.14 -10.69
N ASN A 449 -14.63 5.91 -10.52
CA ASN A 449 -16.03 5.55 -10.68
C ASN A 449 -16.91 6.14 -9.57
N VAL A 450 -16.38 6.20 -8.34
CA VAL A 450 -17.06 6.80 -7.19
C VAL A 450 -17.12 8.31 -7.34
N VAL A 451 -16.02 8.92 -7.80
CA VAL A 451 -15.97 10.34 -8.15
C VAL A 451 -17.04 10.65 -9.21
N GLU A 452 -17.08 9.90 -10.31
CA GLU A 452 -18.07 10.07 -11.38
C GLU A 452 -19.50 9.99 -10.85
N ALA A 453 -19.81 8.96 -10.05
CA ALA A 453 -21.15 8.76 -9.49
C ALA A 453 -21.61 9.92 -8.60
N HIS A 454 -20.67 10.65 -7.98
CA HIS A 454 -20.96 11.77 -7.09
C HIS A 454 -20.69 13.14 -7.70
N LYS A 455 -20.34 13.26 -8.99
CA LYS A 455 -20.05 14.56 -9.63
C LYS A 455 -21.14 15.61 -9.45
N HIS A 456 -22.41 15.18 -9.39
CA HIS A 456 -23.56 16.06 -9.13
C HIS A 456 -23.49 16.80 -7.78
N VAL A 457 -22.67 16.33 -6.83
CA VAL A 457 -22.41 16.99 -5.54
C VAL A 457 -21.67 18.32 -5.73
N LEU A 458 -20.87 18.46 -6.80
CA LEU A 458 -20.18 19.73 -7.11
C LEU A 458 -21.15 20.87 -7.40
N ASP A 459 -22.34 20.57 -7.90
CA ASP A 459 -23.39 21.55 -8.20
C ASP A 459 -24.22 21.92 -6.95
N MET A 460 -24.03 21.22 -5.83
CA MET A 460 -24.73 21.51 -4.57
C MET A 460 -24.11 22.70 -3.83
N PRO A 461 -24.89 23.44 -3.02
CA PRO A 461 -24.35 24.53 -2.19
C PRO A 461 -23.21 24.04 -1.29
N GLY A 462 -22.02 24.61 -1.46
CA GLY A 462 -20.82 24.23 -0.70
C GLY A 462 -20.10 22.98 -1.21
N GLY A 463 -20.54 22.37 -2.32
CA GLY A 463 -19.89 21.20 -2.92
C GLY A 463 -19.93 19.95 -2.04
N MET A 464 -20.89 19.87 -1.11
CA MET A 464 -20.97 18.82 -0.10
C MET A 464 -22.38 18.26 0.05
N THR A 465 -22.46 17.00 0.48
CA THR A 465 -23.70 16.30 0.85
C THR A 465 -23.61 15.80 2.29
N GLU A 466 -24.59 16.19 3.10
CA GLU A 466 -24.72 15.75 4.49
C GLU A 466 -25.33 14.33 4.55
N MET A 467 -24.67 13.42 5.24
CA MET A 467 -25.16 12.07 5.55
C MET A 467 -25.42 11.94 7.06
N PRO A 468 -26.11 10.89 7.53
CA PRO A 468 -26.39 10.74 8.96
C PRO A 468 -25.13 10.75 9.85
N THR A 469 -24.05 10.10 9.41
CA THR A 469 -22.83 9.82 10.18
C THR A 469 -21.58 10.53 9.65
N ALA A 470 -21.66 11.17 8.49
CA ALA A 470 -20.54 11.83 7.83
C ALA A 470 -21.00 12.95 6.89
N THR A 471 -20.05 13.70 6.39
CA THR A 471 -20.23 14.65 5.29
C THR A 471 -19.39 14.15 4.09
N LEU A 472 -19.97 14.19 2.89
CA LEU A 472 -19.33 13.78 1.65
C LEU A 472 -19.05 15.00 0.79
N THR A 473 -17.81 15.14 0.32
CA THR A 473 -17.37 16.21 -0.57
C THR A 473 -16.69 15.60 -1.79
N VAL A 474 -16.96 16.13 -2.98
CA VAL A 474 -16.19 15.75 -4.17
C VAL A 474 -15.10 16.80 -4.38
N VAL A 475 -13.85 16.35 -4.38
CA VAL A 475 -12.69 17.22 -4.62
C VAL A 475 -12.30 17.10 -6.09
N PRO A 476 -12.53 18.14 -6.92
CA PRO A 476 -12.24 18.10 -8.34
C PRO A 476 -10.72 18.20 -8.60
N PRO A 477 -10.29 18.02 -9.86
CA PRO A 477 -8.95 18.42 -10.29
C PRO A 477 -8.71 19.91 -9.97
N ASP A 478 -7.48 20.25 -9.59
CA ASP A 478 -7.11 21.64 -9.31
C ASP A 478 -7.27 22.51 -10.56
N ASP A 479 -7.68 23.77 -10.36
CA ASP A 479 -7.68 24.78 -11.42
C ASP A 479 -6.25 25.26 -11.64
N LEU A 480 -5.69 24.96 -12.81
CA LEU A 480 -4.32 25.35 -13.20
C LEU A 480 -4.09 26.88 -13.18
N SER A 481 -5.16 27.68 -13.17
CA SER A 481 -5.09 29.14 -13.07
C SER A 481 -5.19 29.68 -11.65
N ALA A 482 -5.55 28.84 -10.67
CA ALA A 482 -5.68 29.22 -9.28
C ALA A 482 -4.31 29.19 -8.56
N PRO A 483 -4.12 30.01 -7.51
CA PRO A 483 -2.94 29.90 -6.65
C PRO A 483 -2.92 28.55 -5.91
N PRO A 484 -1.76 28.11 -5.40
CA PRO A 484 -1.64 26.85 -4.66
C PRO A 484 -2.65 26.76 -3.51
N HIS A 485 -3.22 25.57 -3.33
CA HIS A 485 -4.30 25.33 -2.36
C HIS A 485 -3.85 25.45 -0.90
N PHE A 486 -2.57 25.21 -0.60
CA PHE A 486 -2.03 25.25 0.76
C PHE A 486 -0.58 25.74 0.75
N SER A 487 -0.20 26.42 1.84
CA SER A 487 1.06 27.18 1.95
C SER A 487 2.31 26.31 1.95
N SER A 488 2.22 25.00 2.23
CA SER A 488 3.40 24.13 2.13
C SER A 488 3.97 24.08 0.71
N LEU A 489 3.13 24.23 -0.32
CA LEU A 489 3.56 24.25 -1.72
C LEU A 489 4.37 25.49 -2.10
N GLU A 490 4.45 26.50 -1.23
CA GLU A 490 5.29 27.69 -1.45
C GLU A 490 6.79 27.34 -1.48
N SER A 491 7.19 26.14 -1.06
CA SER A 491 8.58 25.67 -1.19
C SER A 491 9.02 25.36 -2.62
N PHE A 492 8.08 25.30 -3.59
CA PHE A 492 8.35 24.99 -4.99
C PHE A 492 8.46 26.26 -5.86
N THR A 493 9.28 26.23 -6.91
CA THR A 493 9.41 27.34 -7.88
C THR A 493 8.30 27.30 -8.92
N GLU A 494 7.86 26.11 -9.29
CA GLU A 494 6.79 25.87 -10.25
C GLU A 494 5.43 25.66 -9.59
N ALA A 495 4.36 25.93 -10.32
CA ALA A 495 3.00 25.70 -9.84
C ALA A 495 2.73 24.20 -9.77
N VAL A 496 2.58 23.68 -8.56
CA VAL A 496 2.21 22.29 -8.31
C VAL A 496 0.69 22.16 -8.40
N ALA A 497 0.21 21.53 -9.47
CA ALA A 497 -1.20 21.26 -9.67
C ALA A 497 -1.51 19.77 -9.56
N SER A 498 -2.65 19.46 -8.95
CA SER A 498 -3.10 18.09 -8.75
C SER A 498 -4.37 17.78 -9.55
N LEU A 499 -4.24 16.97 -10.61
CA LEU A 499 -5.38 16.68 -11.49
C LEU A 499 -6.12 15.38 -11.15
N VAL A 500 -5.66 14.63 -10.14
CA VAL A 500 -6.36 13.43 -9.67
C VAL A 500 -7.48 13.85 -8.70
N PRO A 501 -8.76 13.62 -9.04
CA PRO A 501 -9.88 13.91 -8.16
C PRO A 501 -10.12 12.79 -7.16
N TYR A 502 -10.87 13.08 -6.10
CA TYR A 502 -11.30 12.09 -5.13
C TYR A 502 -12.61 12.48 -4.46
N VAL A 503 -13.22 11.51 -3.75
CA VAL A 503 -14.32 11.78 -2.83
C VAL A 503 -13.76 11.78 -1.41
N GLU A 504 -14.04 12.85 -0.66
CA GLU A 504 -13.72 12.96 0.76
C GLU A 504 -14.95 12.66 1.59
N ILE A 505 -14.80 11.80 2.60
CA ILE A 505 -15.82 11.47 3.59
C ILE A 505 -15.27 11.84 4.95
N GLU A 506 -15.85 12.84 5.60
CA GLU A 506 -15.46 13.28 6.94
C GLU A 506 -16.48 12.78 7.97
N SER A 507 -16.02 12.06 9.00
CA SER A 507 -16.90 11.56 10.05
C SER A 507 -17.49 12.71 10.88
N LYS A 508 -18.76 12.61 11.27
CA LYS A 508 -19.36 13.57 12.22
C LYS A 508 -18.90 13.33 13.65
N GLU A 509 -18.66 12.08 13.99
CA GLU A 509 -18.00 11.72 15.23
C GLU A 509 -16.56 12.22 15.21
N LYS A 510 -16.08 12.67 16.37
CA LYS A 510 -14.71 13.11 16.59
C LYS A 510 -14.00 12.13 17.50
N PHE A 511 -12.75 11.84 17.17
CA PHE A 511 -11.93 10.82 17.80
C PHE A 511 -10.66 11.45 18.38
N SER A 512 -10.15 10.87 19.47
CA SER A 512 -8.93 11.32 20.15
C SER A 512 -7.76 10.35 19.99
N PHE A 513 -7.59 9.84 18.78
CA PHE A 513 -6.47 8.96 18.43
C PHE A 513 -5.21 9.78 18.16
N ASP A 514 -4.04 9.17 18.36
CA ASP A 514 -2.78 9.75 17.91
C ASP A 514 -2.57 9.56 16.39
N ALA A 515 -3.06 8.43 15.88
CA ALA A 515 -2.98 8.07 14.48
C ALA A 515 -4.20 7.25 14.05
N VAL A 516 -4.42 7.18 12.75
CA VAL A 516 -5.34 6.22 12.14
C VAL A 516 -4.61 5.43 11.06
N ILE A 517 -4.90 4.14 10.98
CA ILE A 517 -4.40 3.24 9.95
C ILE A 517 -5.59 2.50 9.34
N VAL A 518 -5.41 1.89 8.17
CA VAL A 518 -6.51 1.23 7.44
C VAL A 518 -6.05 -0.09 6.87
N ASN A 519 -6.93 -1.09 6.92
CA ASN A 519 -6.74 -2.37 6.24
C ASN A 519 -7.97 -2.70 5.39
N ASN A 520 -8.08 -3.92 4.88
CA ASN A 520 -9.12 -4.28 3.91
C ASN A 520 -10.55 -3.90 4.37
N GLU A 521 -10.87 -4.13 5.64
CA GLU A 521 -12.22 -4.00 6.19
C GLU A 521 -12.32 -3.04 7.38
N ASN A 522 -11.21 -2.47 7.86
CA ASN A 522 -11.18 -1.67 9.10
C ASN A 522 -10.53 -0.30 8.92
N ILE A 523 -11.02 0.68 9.68
CA ILE A 523 -10.22 1.82 10.12
C ILE A 523 -9.83 1.57 11.58
N ILE A 524 -8.55 1.72 11.90
CA ILE A 524 -8.01 1.43 13.23
C ILE A 524 -7.43 2.73 13.79
N GLY A 525 -8.04 3.22 14.87
CA GLY A 525 -7.48 4.29 15.68
C GLY A 525 -6.38 3.76 16.59
N VAL A 526 -5.21 4.40 16.59
CA VAL A 526 -4.06 3.98 17.40
C VAL A 526 -3.79 5.00 18.49
N ASN A 527 -3.64 4.51 19.72
CA ASN A 527 -3.27 5.32 20.87
C ASN A 527 -1.89 4.91 21.39
N PHE A 528 -1.00 5.88 21.60
CA PHE A 528 0.33 5.65 22.15
C PHE A 528 0.41 5.89 23.66
N ASP A 529 1.39 5.29 24.32
CA ASP A 529 1.89 5.69 25.62
C ASP A 529 3.42 5.86 25.50
N GLY A 530 3.87 7.11 25.41
CA GLY A 530 5.22 7.43 24.93
C GLY A 530 5.42 6.97 23.49
N ASN A 531 6.40 6.09 23.27
CA ASN A 531 6.70 5.52 21.95
C ASN A 531 6.01 4.17 21.70
N ASN A 532 5.25 3.67 22.67
CA ASN A 532 4.64 2.34 22.62
C ASN A 532 3.17 2.44 22.22
N VAL A 533 2.67 1.45 21.49
CA VAL A 533 1.24 1.32 21.25
C VAL A 533 0.58 0.84 22.54
N SER A 534 -0.42 1.56 23.01
CA SER A 534 -1.17 1.21 24.24
C SER A 534 -2.50 0.51 23.94
N SER A 535 -3.18 0.95 22.88
CA SER A 535 -4.46 0.35 22.46
C SER A 535 -4.77 0.68 21.01
N LEU A 536 -5.61 -0.17 20.42
CA LEU A 536 -6.18 0.01 19.11
C LEU A 536 -7.70 0.06 19.26
N GLU A 537 -8.36 1.02 18.61
CA GLU A 537 -9.82 1.03 18.47
C GLU A 537 -10.18 0.71 17.03
N VAL A 538 -10.87 -0.40 16.81
CA VAL A 538 -11.18 -0.91 15.47
C VAL A 538 -12.61 -0.54 15.10
N LEU A 539 -12.76 0.15 13.97
CA LEU A 539 -14.03 0.42 13.30
C LEU A 539 -14.18 -0.56 12.12
N TYR A 540 -15.01 -1.59 12.28
CA TYR A 540 -15.17 -2.65 11.28
C TYR A 540 -16.27 -2.29 10.27
N PHE A 541 -15.92 -2.18 8.99
CA PHE A 541 -16.85 -1.89 7.90
C PHE A 541 -17.24 -3.12 7.09
N GLY A 542 -16.47 -4.21 7.20
CA GLY A 542 -16.75 -5.56 6.69
C GLY A 542 -17.04 -5.74 5.22
#